data_AF-A0A932YS59-F1
#
_entry.id   AF-A0A932YS59-F1
#
_cell.length_a   1.000
_cell.length_b   1.000
_cell.length_c   1.000
_cell.angle_alpha   90.00
_cell.angle_beta   90.00
_cell.angle_gamma   90.00
#
_symmetry.space_group_name_H-M   'P 1'
#
loop_
_entity.id
_entity.type
_entity.pdbx_description
1 polymer ?
#
loop_
_entity_poly.entity_id
_entity_poly.type
_entity_poly.pdbx_seq_one_letter_code
_entity_poly.pdbx_strand_id
1 'polypeptide(L)'
;MPQQFAVPQFIDAEDKIMGPVTVRQFLILIVAALGAFIIWKLATFWLAIVLVVLWLILAVVIAFVKINGQNFHIFLLSFVRTFVKPNLRVWRKDYTKEELNAFIQMVPKVVVKEAVVQKERVARGRLSELSLTVNSGGAFNPKDYE
;
A
#
# COMPACT_ATOMS: atom_id res chain seq x y z
N MET A 1 -23.34 25.86 10.83
CA MET A 1 -22.16 25.21 11.45
C MET A 1 -21.98 23.88 10.73
N PRO A 2 -20.87 23.64 10.01
CA PRO A 2 -20.64 22.33 9.40
C PRO A 2 -20.64 21.27 10.51
N GLN A 3 -21.37 20.17 10.30
CA GLN A 3 -21.45 19.08 11.27
C GLN A 3 -20.06 18.44 11.40
N GLN A 4 -19.40 18.66 12.53
CA GLN A 4 -18.15 17.99 12.86
C GLN A 4 -18.49 16.57 13.33
N PHE A 5 -18.05 15.57 12.56
CA PHE A 5 -18.18 14.18 12.95
C PHE A 5 -17.18 13.87 14.06
N ALA A 6 -17.65 13.20 15.12
CA ALA A 6 -16.78 12.74 16.19
C ALA A 6 -15.87 11.63 15.64
N VAL A 7 -14.56 11.92 15.53
CA VAL A 7 -13.57 10.91 15.16
C VAL A 7 -13.26 10.07 16.40
N PRO A 8 -13.47 8.75 16.38
CA PRO A 8 -13.10 7.89 17.49
C PRO A 8 -11.57 7.92 17.66
N GLN A 9 -11.09 8.30 18.84
CA GLN A 9 -9.65 8.43 19.12
C GLN A 9 -8.97 7.10 19.51
N PHE A 10 -9.74 6.06 19.83
CA PHE A 10 -9.24 4.77 20.34
C PHE A 10 -9.65 3.59 19.45
N ILE A 11 -9.50 3.71 18.14
CA ILE A 11 -9.75 2.59 17.22
C ILE A 11 -8.70 1.46 17.34
N ASP A 12 -7.48 1.82 17.78
CA ASP A 12 -6.34 0.89 17.86
C ASP A 12 -6.13 0.32 19.27
N ALA A 13 -6.97 0.71 20.24
CA ALA A 13 -6.88 0.19 21.59
C ALA A 13 -7.49 -1.21 21.64
N GLU A 14 -6.69 -2.20 22.01
CA GLU A 14 -7.18 -3.56 22.21
C GLU A 14 -8.09 -3.67 23.43
N ASP A 15 -9.14 -4.48 23.29
CA ASP A 15 -10.03 -4.84 24.38
C ASP A 15 -9.28 -5.60 25.48
N LYS A 16 -9.55 -5.18 26.72
CA LYS A 16 -9.00 -5.79 27.93
C LYS A 16 -10.04 -6.72 28.52
N ILE A 17 -9.66 -7.98 28.77
CA ILE A 17 -10.55 -8.98 29.39
C ILE A 17 -10.51 -8.85 30.92
N MET A 18 -9.31 -8.82 31.49
CA MET A 18 -9.11 -8.88 32.94
C MET A 18 -8.10 -7.81 33.35
N GLY A 19 -8.61 -6.71 33.92
CA GLY A 19 -7.81 -5.58 34.35
C GLY A 19 -6.96 -5.02 33.20
N PRO A 20 -5.61 -5.07 33.27
CA PRO A 20 -4.75 -4.56 32.22
C PRO A 20 -4.49 -5.54 31.05
N VAL A 21 -4.96 -6.79 31.14
CA VAL A 21 -4.60 -7.86 30.20
C VAL A 21 -5.54 -7.90 29.00
N THR A 22 -4.98 -7.84 27.79
CA THR A 22 -5.76 -7.96 26.53
C THR A 22 -6.07 -9.41 26.18
N VAL A 23 -7.07 -9.63 25.33
CA VAL A 23 -7.48 -10.98 24.85
C VAL A 23 -6.27 -11.79 24.36
N ARG A 24 -5.42 -11.15 23.56
CA ARG A 24 -4.22 -11.80 23.01
C ARG A 24 -3.22 -12.15 24.10
N GLN A 25 -2.96 -11.25 25.04
CA GLN A 25 -2.03 -11.49 26.14
C GLN A 25 -2.48 -12.68 26.99
N PHE A 26 -3.78 -12.75 27.27
CA PHE A 26 -4.38 -13.87 27.97
C PHE A 26 -4.15 -15.21 27.24
N LEU A 27 -4.38 -15.26 25.92
CA LEU A 27 -4.11 -16.46 25.13
C LEU A 27 -2.63 -16.87 25.15
N ILE A 28 -1.71 -15.90 25.03
CA ILE A 28 -0.26 -16.17 25.12
C ILE A 28 0.09 -16.77 26.48
N LEU A 29 -0.47 -16.26 27.57
CA LEU A 29 -0.23 -16.77 28.92
C LEU A 29 -0.78 -18.19 29.12
N ILE A 30 -1.94 -18.53 28.53
CA ILE A 30 -2.46 -19.90 28.54
C ILE A 30 -1.49 -20.86 27.83
N VAL A 31 -1.05 -20.50 26.63
CA VAL A 31 -0.10 -21.32 25.87
C VAL A 31 1.22 -21.47 26.63
N ALA A 32 1.69 -20.40 27.26
CA ALA A 32 2.89 -20.42 28.09
C ALA A 32 2.74 -21.34 29.31
N ALA A 33 1.60 -21.31 30.00
CA ALA A 33 1.31 -22.17 31.14
C ALA A 33 1.26 -23.65 30.75
N LEU A 34 0.64 -23.98 29.61
CA LEU A 34 0.64 -25.34 29.06
C LEU A 34 2.06 -25.80 28.71
N GLY A 35 2.85 -24.93 28.06
CA GLY A 35 4.26 -25.21 27.78
C GLY A 35 5.09 -25.44 29.03
N ALA A 36 4.91 -24.60 30.06
CA ALA A 36 5.57 -24.75 31.36
C ALA A 36 5.20 -26.08 32.04
N PHE A 37 3.93 -26.48 31.98
CA PHE A 37 3.48 -27.78 32.50
C PHE A 37 4.13 -28.96 31.78
N ILE A 38 4.26 -28.89 30.45
CA ILE A 38 4.95 -29.92 29.66
C ILE A 38 6.43 -30.00 30.04
N ILE A 39 7.12 -28.87 30.15
CA ILE A 39 8.52 -28.80 30.59
C ILE A 39 8.67 -29.42 31.98
N TRP A 40 7.79 -29.04 32.92
CA TRP A 40 7.79 -29.56 34.28
C TRP A 40 7.62 -31.09 34.32
N LYS A 41 6.81 -31.65 33.42
CA LYS A 41 6.55 -33.09 33.38
C LYS A 41 7.70 -33.89 32.76
N LEU A 42 8.44 -33.31 31.81
CA LEU A 42 9.49 -34.01 31.05
C LEU A 42 10.89 -33.84 31.66
N ALA A 43 11.17 -32.76 32.36
CA ALA A 43 12.48 -32.44 32.89
C ALA A 43 12.71 -32.93 34.34
N THR A 44 13.96 -33.17 34.70
CA THR A 44 14.38 -33.43 36.10
C THR A 44 14.23 -32.17 36.95
N PHE A 45 13.87 -32.30 38.24
CA PHE A 45 13.49 -31.19 39.13
C PHE A 45 14.29 -29.88 38.96
N TRP A 46 15.62 -29.92 39.10
CA TRP A 46 16.44 -28.72 38.99
C TRP A 46 16.45 -28.11 37.58
N LEU A 47 16.50 -28.97 36.56
CA LEU A 47 16.48 -28.55 35.16
C LEU A 47 15.10 -27.99 34.78
N ALA A 48 14.02 -28.59 35.29
CA ALA A 48 12.65 -28.15 35.10
C ALA A 48 12.45 -26.72 35.63
N ILE A 49 12.93 -26.43 36.85
CA ILE A 49 12.83 -25.09 37.45
C ILE A 49 13.49 -24.05 36.54
N VAL A 50 14.74 -24.29 36.13
CA VAL A 50 15.49 -23.35 35.29
C VAL A 50 14.79 -23.12 33.96
N LEU A 51 14.37 -24.19 33.28
CA LEU A 51 13.70 -24.08 31.98
C LEU A 51 12.34 -23.40 32.09
N VAL A 52 11.53 -23.71 33.11
CA VAL A 52 10.23 -23.07 33.31
C VAL A 52 10.40 -21.58 33.58
N VAL A 53 11.38 -21.19 34.41
CA VAL A 53 11.65 -19.77 34.67
C VAL A 53 12.03 -19.03 33.39
N LEU A 54 12.97 -19.57 32.60
CA LEU A 54 13.36 -18.97 31.33
C LEU A 54 12.19 -18.90 30.33
N TRP A 55 11.38 -19.96 30.28
CA TRP A 55 10.19 -20.03 29.43
C TRP A 55 9.13 -18.99 29.80
N LEU A 56 8.85 -18.82 31.08
CA LEU A 56 7.89 -17.82 31.56
C LEU A 56 8.38 -16.39 31.34
N ILE A 57 9.67 -16.12 31.54
CA ILE A 57 10.27 -14.80 31.22
C ILE A 57 10.06 -14.49 29.73
N LEU A 58 10.36 -15.45 28.85
CA LEU A 58 10.17 -15.29 27.41
C LEU A 58 8.70 -15.03 27.07
N ALA A 59 7.76 -15.78 27.65
CA ALA A 59 6.34 -15.59 27.45
C ALA A 59 5.84 -14.20 27.88
N VAL A 60 6.30 -13.71 29.04
CA VAL A 60 5.96 -12.37 29.53
C VAL A 60 6.49 -11.28 28.59
N VAL A 61 7.72 -11.43 28.10
CA VAL A 61 8.29 -10.50 27.11
C VAL A 61 7.43 -10.47 25.85
N ILE A 62 7.07 -11.64 25.31
CA ILE A 62 6.25 -11.74 24.09
C ILE A 62 4.84 -11.16 24.30
N ALA A 63 4.25 -11.33 25.47
CA ALA A 63 2.90 -10.86 25.77
C ALA A 63 2.84 -9.33 25.99
N PHE A 64 3.76 -8.76 26.78
CA PHE A 64 3.62 -7.39 27.28
C PHE A 64 4.51 -6.35 26.60
N VAL A 65 5.63 -6.74 26.01
CA VAL A 65 6.55 -5.78 25.39
C VAL A 65 5.96 -5.26 24.08
N LYS A 66 6.12 -3.95 23.87
CA LYS A 66 5.82 -3.29 22.60
C LYS A 66 7.08 -2.59 22.10
N ILE A 67 7.35 -2.71 20.81
CA ILE A 67 8.48 -2.07 20.14
C ILE A 67 7.90 -1.16 19.06
N ASN A 68 8.21 0.14 19.12
CA ASN A 68 7.71 1.15 18.18
C ASN A 68 6.17 1.13 18.02
N GLY A 69 5.45 0.94 19.13
CA GLY A 69 3.98 0.86 19.12
C GLY A 69 3.40 -0.48 18.65
N GLN A 70 4.21 -1.37 18.07
CA GLN A 70 3.80 -2.71 17.69
C GLN A 70 4.04 -3.73 18.81
N ASN A 71 3.16 -4.71 18.89
CA ASN A 71 3.25 -5.80 19.84
C ASN A 71 4.43 -6.73 19.48
N PHE A 72 5.15 -7.24 20.48
CA PHE A 72 6.39 -7.97 20.28
C PHE A 72 6.27 -9.17 19.33
N HIS A 73 5.17 -9.93 19.38
CA HIS A 73 4.94 -11.06 18.46
C HIS A 73 4.90 -10.65 16.97
N ILE A 74 4.33 -9.47 16.64
CA ILE A 74 4.33 -8.93 15.27
C ILE A 74 5.72 -8.46 14.87
N PHE A 75 6.42 -7.80 15.80
CA PHE A 75 7.80 -7.41 15.61
C PHE A 75 8.68 -8.63 15.31
N LEU A 76 8.56 -9.70 16.10
CA LEU A 76 9.32 -10.94 15.93
C LEU A 76 9.01 -11.61 14.58
N LEU A 77 7.74 -11.68 14.20
CA LEU A 77 7.34 -12.19 12.88
C LEU A 77 7.96 -11.37 11.75
N SER A 78 7.95 -10.04 11.88
CA SER A 78 8.53 -9.13 10.90
C SER A 78 10.04 -9.25 10.84
N PHE A 79 10.70 -9.43 11.98
CA PHE A 79 12.13 -9.71 12.07
C PHE A 79 12.47 -10.98 11.30
N VAL A 80 11.85 -12.11 11.63
CA VAL A 80 12.06 -13.39 10.92
C VAL A 80 11.79 -13.25 9.42
N ARG A 81 10.71 -12.56 9.03
CA ARG A 81 10.37 -12.31 7.62
C ARG A 81 11.45 -11.51 6.91
N THR A 82 12.07 -10.54 7.57
CA THR A 82 13.18 -9.76 7.00
C THR A 82 14.43 -10.62 6.80
N PHE A 83 14.74 -11.53 7.71
CA PHE A 83 15.88 -12.45 7.54
C PHE A 83 15.69 -13.45 6.40
N VAL A 84 14.46 -13.95 6.23
CA VAL A 84 14.16 -14.96 5.20
C VAL A 84 14.00 -14.32 3.81
N LYS A 85 13.50 -13.09 3.73
CA LYS A 85 13.26 -12.45 2.43
C LYS A 85 14.55 -11.93 1.80
N PRO A 86 14.70 -12.06 0.46
CA PRO A 86 15.81 -11.45 -0.24
C PRO A 86 15.72 -9.91 -0.16
N ASN A 87 16.86 -9.26 0.05
CA ASN A 87 16.96 -7.80 0.09
C ASN A 87 16.61 -7.14 -1.25
N LEU A 88 16.70 -7.88 -2.36
CA LEU A 88 16.36 -7.38 -3.68
C LEU A 88 14.84 -7.26 -3.83
N ARG A 89 14.33 -6.04 -3.72
CA ARG A 89 12.95 -5.71 -4.06
C ARG A 89 12.88 -5.36 -5.55
N VAL A 90 12.52 -6.33 -6.38
CA VAL A 90 12.25 -6.08 -7.80
C VAL A 90 10.83 -5.54 -7.93
N TRP A 91 10.69 -4.36 -8.52
CA TRP A 91 9.39 -3.86 -8.94
C TRP A 91 8.90 -4.68 -10.12
N ARG A 92 7.81 -5.43 -9.92
CA ARG A 92 7.14 -6.21 -10.97
C ARG A 92 5.80 -5.56 -11.28
N LYS A 93 5.70 -4.95 -12.46
CA LYS A 93 4.43 -4.43 -13.03
C LYS A 93 3.73 -5.53 -13.83
N ASP A 94 3.58 -6.69 -13.21
CA ASP A 94 2.93 -7.80 -13.86
C ASP A 94 1.46 -7.70 -13.49
N TYR A 95 0.67 -7.08 -14.36
CA TYR A 95 -0.77 -7.04 -14.19
C TYR A 95 -1.33 -8.43 -14.46
N THR A 96 -2.08 -8.97 -13.50
CA THR A 96 -2.89 -10.16 -13.77
C THR A 96 -3.92 -9.80 -14.83
N LYS A 97 -4.30 -10.74 -15.71
CA LYS A 97 -5.31 -10.49 -16.77
C LYS A 97 -6.60 -9.88 -16.20
N GLU A 98 -6.97 -10.29 -15.00
CA GLU A 98 -8.14 -9.80 -14.26
C GLU A 98 -7.97 -8.34 -13.81
N GLU A 99 -6.81 -7.99 -13.26
CA GLU A 99 -6.48 -6.61 -12.87
C GLU A 99 -6.44 -5.69 -14.08
N LEU A 100 -5.85 -6.15 -15.19
CA LEU A 100 -5.78 -5.39 -16.44
C LEU A 100 -7.18 -5.12 -17.01
N ASN A 101 -8.07 -6.11 -16.98
CA ASN A 101 -9.45 -5.96 -17.42
C ASN A 101 -10.24 -5.00 -16.51
N ALA A 102 -10.00 -5.01 -15.21
CA ALA A 102 -10.60 -4.07 -14.27
C ALA A 102 -10.11 -2.63 -14.53
N PHE A 103 -8.81 -2.44 -14.80
CA PHE A 103 -8.27 -1.14 -15.19
C PHE A 103 -8.85 -0.63 -16.51
N ILE A 104 -8.99 -1.49 -17.53
CA ILE A 104 -9.58 -1.12 -18.83
C ILE A 104 -11.06 -0.73 -18.66
N GLN A 105 -11.79 -1.35 -17.73
CA GLN A 105 -13.18 -1.01 -17.44
C GLN A 105 -13.33 0.27 -16.60
N MET A 106 -12.38 0.54 -15.68
CA MET A 106 -12.37 1.76 -14.86
C MET A 106 -11.97 3.01 -15.63
N VAL A 107 -11.17 2.89 -16.69
CA VAL A 107 -10.91 4.01 -17.59
C VAL A 107 -12.20 4.25 -18.37
N PRO A 108 -12.93 5.36 -18.16
CA PRO A 108 -14.04 5.68 -19.04
C PRO A 108 -13.48 5.68 -20.43
N LYS A 109 -14.04 4.85 -21.31
CA LYS A 109 -13.66 4.79 -22.72
C LYS A 109 -13.84 6.21 -23.22
N VAL A 110 -12.75 6.99 -23.23
CA VAL A 110 -12.72 8.29 -23.86
C VAL A 110 -12.93 7.88 -25.29
N VAL A 111 -14.19 7.94 -25.72
CA VAL A 111 -14.53 8.01 -27.11
C VAL A 111 -13.87 9.32 -27.49
N VAL A 112 -12.59 9.24 -27.84
CA VAL A 112 -11.99 10.14 -28.78
C VAL A 112 -12.89 9.91 -29.98
N LYS A 113 -13.98 10.67 -30.03
CA LYS A 113 -14.53 11.08 -31.30
C LYS A 113 -13.27 11.62 -31.93
N GLU A 114 -12.71 10.87 -32.85
CA GLU A 114 -11.91 11.44 -33.89
C GLU A 114 -12.83 12.51 -34.44
N ALA A 115 -12.76 13.71 -33.85
CA ALA A 115 -12.97 14.91 -34.58
C ALA A 115 -11.93 14.71 -35.67
N VAL A 116 -12.42 14.18 -36.79
CA VAL A 116 -11.73 14.26 -38.06
C VAL A 116 -11.53 15.75 -38.17
N VAL A 117 -10.39 16.23 -37.66
CA VAL A 117 -9.90 17.56 -37.95
C VAL A 117 -9.61 17.40 -39.43
N GLN A 118 -10.63 17.62 -40.23
CA GLN A 118 -10.48 17.87 -41.64
C GLN A 118 -9.64 19.13 -41.65
N LYS A 119 -8.31 18.98 -41.62
CA LYS A 119 -7.41 20.04 -41.99
C LYS A 119 -7.94 20.49 -43.34
N GLU A 120 -8.48 21.70 -43.40
CA GLU A 120 -8.94 22.29 -44.65
C GLU A 120 -7.83 22.00 -45.66
N ARG A 121 -8.14 21.22 -46.70
CA ARG A 121 -7.15 21.01 -47.77
C ARG A 121 -6.87 22.41 -48.27
N VAL A 122 -5.64 22.88 -48.06
CA VAL A 122 -5.25 24.22 -48.45
C VAL A 122 -5.55 24.33 -49.93
N ALA A 123 -6.56 25.13 -50.28
CA ALA A 123 -6.95 25.33 -51.66
C ALA A 123 -5.72 25.87 -52.40
N ARG A 124 -5.44 25.37 -53.61
CA ARG A 124 -4.24 25.78 -54.39
C ARG A 124 -4.11 27.31 -54.48
N GLY A 125 -5.22 28.05 -54.46
CA GLY A 125 -5.28 29.52 -54.38
C GLY A 125 -4.56 30.12 -53.17
N ARG A 126 -4.78 29.60 -51.95
CA ARG A 126 -4.12 30.12 -50.73
C ARG A 126 -2.60 29.95 -50.77
N LEU A 127 -2.11 28.86 -51.36
CA LEU A 127 -0.66 28.67 -51.51
C LEU A 127 -0.06 29.62 -52.55
N SER A 128 -0.76 29.91 -53.64
CA SER A 128 -0.31 30.90 -54.61
C SER A 128 -0.34 32.32 -54.05
N GLU A 129 -1.37 32.68 -53.28
CA GLU A 129 -1.47 33.98 -52.61
C GLU A 129 -0.33 34.21 -51.62
N LEU A 130 -0.03 33.20 -50.80
CA LEU A 130 1.08 33.27 -49.86
C LEU A 130 2.43 33.34 -50.58
N SER A 131 2.61 32.61 -51.68
CA SER A 131 3.82 32.67 -52.51
C SER A 131 4.03 34.06 -53.13
N LEU A 132 2.97 34.68 -53.67
CA LEU A 132 3.02 36.02 -54.24
C LEU A 132 3.29 37.09 -53.16
N THR A 133 2.71 36.93 -51.98
CA THR A 133 2.94 37.85 -50.85
C THR A 133 4.40 37.80 -50.38
N VAL A 134 4.97 36.59 -50.28
CA VAL A 134 6.38 36.40 -49.87
C VAL A 134 7.33 36.92 -50.96
N ASN A 135 7.08 36.62 -52.23
CA ASN A 135 7.94 37.10 -53.33
C ASN A 135 7.87 38.62 -53.55
N SER A 136 6.73 39.25 -53.23
CA SER A 136 6.57 40.71 -53.33
C SER A 136 7.02 41.46 -52.07
N GLY A 137 7.59 40.77 -51.07
CA GLY A 137 8.01 41.39 -49.82
C GLY A 137 6.87 42.04 -49.03
N GLY A 138 5.62 41.59 -49.25
CA GLY A 138 4.43 42.15 -48.60
C GLY A 138 3.73 43.28 -49.37
N ALA A 139 4.15 43.59 -50.61
CA ALA A 139 3.45 44.58 -51.44
C ALA A 139 2.16 44.03 -52.08
N PHE A 140 2.02 42.71 -52.20
CA PHE A 140 0.82 42.07 -52.74
C PHE A 140 -0.21 41.78 -51.63
N ASN A 141 -1.44 42.30 -51.79
CA ASN A 141 -2.57 42.02 -50.91
C ASN A 141 -3.75 41.47 -51.75
N PRO A 142 -4.21 40.24 -51.52
CA PRO A 142 -5.26 39.60 -52.32
C PRO A 142 -6.58 40.39 -52.37
N LYS A 143 -6.89 41.15 -51.33
CA LYS A 143 -8.15 41.92 -51.19
C LYS A 143 -8.25 43.13 -52.12
N ASP A 144 -7.14 43.55 -52.72
CA ASP A 144 -7.11 44.72 -53.61
C ASP A 144 -7.56 44.36 -55.04
N TYR A 145 -7.76 43.06 -55.32
CA TYR A 145 -8.07 42.51 -56.65
C TYR A 145 -9.30 41.59 -56.66
N GLU A 146 -10.07 41.55 -55.56
CA GLU A 146 -11.41 40.94 -55.48
C GLU A 146 -12.49 41.97 -55.81
#